data_AF-A0ABD2NAQ0-F1
#
_entry.id   AF-A0ABD2NAQ0-F1
#
_cell.length_a   1.000
_cell.length_b   1.000
_cell.length_c   1.000
_cell.angle_alpha   90.00
_cell.angle_beta   90.00
_cell.angle_gamma   90.00
#
_symmetry.space_group_name_H-M   'P 1'
#
loop_
_entity.id
_entity.type
_entity.pdbx_description
1 polymer ?
#
loop_
_entity_poly.entity_id
_entity_poly.type
_entity_poly.pdbx_seq_one_letter_code
_entity_poly.pdbx_strand_id
1 'polypeptide(L)'
;MPTKYIRQPGSTRGFYSEDALTHAMVAVRNEMGVNLAARVYNIPSRTLRCLLHNNEPFKKAMEPTGIFGETNDDELKLVAHYKHCRKKGFASTRDDIRSLAFNFVN
;
A
#
# COMPACT_ATOMS: atom_id res chain seq x y z
N MET A 1 0.42 25.39 -20.67
CA MET A 1 -0.15 25.65 -19.32
C MET A 1 -0.27 24.32 -18.59
N PRO A 2 0.32 24.13 -17.40
CA PRO A 2 0.10 22.91 -16.64
C PRO A 2 -1.26 23.01 -15.95
N THR A 3 -2.23 22.22 -16.42
CA THR A 3 -3.52 21.99 -15.75
C THR A 3 -3.27 21.16 -14.50
N LYS A 4 -2.91 21.81 -13.39
CA LYS A 4 -2.92 21.15 -12.08
C LYS A 4 -4.38 20.90 -11.69
N TYR A 5 -4.84 19.68 -11.89
CA TYR A 5 -6.17 19.25 -11.44
C TYR A 5 -6.23 19.31 -9.91
N ILE A 6 -7.03 20.24 -9.38
CA ILE A 6 -7.36 20.35 -7.96
C ILE A 6 -8.67 19.58 -7.75
N ARG A 7 -8.63 18.55 -6.90
CA ARG A 7 -9.83 17.76 -6.58
C ARG A 7 -10.80 18.57 -5.74
N GLN A 8 -12.10 18.30 -5.91
CA GLN A 8 -13.12 18.85 -5.03
C GLN A 8 -12.84 18.47 -3.55
N PRO A 9 -12.92 19.44 -2.62
CA PRO A 9 -12.80 19.16 -1.19
C PRO A 9 -13.90 18.16 -0.77
N GLY A 10 -13.51 17.08 -0.09
CA GLY A 10 -14.40 15.96 0.27
C GLY A 10 -14.25 14.70 -0.60
N SER A 11 -13.49 14.75 -1.71
CA SER A 11 -13.12 13.56 -2.49
C SER A 11 -12.02 12.76 -1.77
N THR A 12 -12.34 12.10 -0.66
CA THR A 12 -11.45 11.15 0.01
C THR A 12 -11.46 9.84 -0.79
N ARG A 13 -10.34 9.49 -1.43
CA ARG A 13 -10.26 8.26 -2.23
C ARG A 13 -10.31 7.05 -1.30
N GLY A 14 -11.32 6.19 -1.46
CA GLY A 14 -11.32 4.82 -0.94
C GLY A 14 -11.20 4.69 0.57
N PHE A 15 -12.09 5.35 1.32
CA PHE A 15 -12.20 5.16 2.77
C PHE A 15 -12.96 3.87 3.09
N TYR A 16 -12.38 2.73 2.73
CA TYR A 16 -12.83 1.41 3.19
C TYR A 16 -11.67 0.70 3.88
N SER A 17 -11.96 0.05 5.01
CA SER A 17 -11.02 -0.80 5.76
C SER A 17 -10.73 -2.09 4.98
N GLU A 18 -9.58 -2.69 5.26
CA GLU A 18 -9.23 -4.01 4.72
C GLU A 18 -10.21 -5.10 5.19
N ASP A 19 -10.65 -5.05 6.45
CA ASP A 19 -11.64 -6.00 6.98
C ASP A 19 -12.97 -5.94 6.22
N ALA A 20 -13.49 -4.74 5.97
CA ALA A 20 -14.69 -4.57 5.16
C ALA A 20 -14.52 -5.14 3.74
N LEU A 21 -13.32 -5.04 3.15
CA LEU A 21 -13.03 -5.59 1.83
C LEU A 21 -13.04 -7.13 1.85
N THR A 22 -12.37 -7.74 2.84
CA THR A 22 -12.33 -9.20 2.96
C THR A 22 -13.73 -9.77 3.18
N HIS A 23 -14.51 -9.17 4.07
CA HIS A 23 -15.92 -9.55 4.29
C HIS A 23 -16.79 -9.37 3.04
N ALA A 24 -16.61 -8.27 2.30
CA ALA A 24 -17.34 -8.05 1.05
C ALA A 24 -17.02 -9.10 -0.01
N MET A 25 -15.75 -9.48 -0.15
CA MET A 25 -15.34 -10.51 -1.11
C MET A 25 -15.85 -11.89 -0.72
N VAL A 26 -15.82 -12.25 0.57
CA VAL A 26 -16.42 -13.50 1.07
C VAL A 26 -17.92 -13.53 0.81
N ALA A 27 -18.62 -12.42 1.09
CA ALA A 27 -20.05 -12.32 0.85
C ALA A 27 -20.39 -12.52 -0.63
N VAL A 28 -19.64 -11.91 -1.56
CA VAL A 28 -19.87 -12.11 -2.99
C VAL A 28 -19.59 -13.54 -3.45
N ARG A 29 -18.60 -14.22 -2.85
CA ARG A 29 -18.36 -15.65 -3.11
C ARG A 29 -19.50 -16.52 -2.58
N ASN A 30 -20.15 -16.13 -1.50
CA ASN A 30 -21.35 -16.76 -0.93
C ASN A 30 -22.65 -16.28 -1.62
N GLU A 31 -22.60 -16.08 -2.94
CA GLU A 31 -23.75 -15.73 -3.79
C GLU A 31 -24.38 -14.33 -3.57
N MET A 32 -23.75 -13.44 -2.79
CA MET A 32 -24.22 -12.06 -2.68
C MET A 32 -23.91 -11.27 -3.97
N GLY A 33 -24.89 -10.53 -4.49
CA GLY A 33 -24.67 -9.65 -5.64
C GLY A 33 -23.64 -8.56 -5.36
N VAL A 34 -22.73 -8.29 -6.30
CA VAL A 34 -21.64 -7.29 -6.15
C VAL A 34 -22.15 -5.91 -5.76
N ASN A 35 -23.27 -5.47 -6.34
CA ASN A 35 -23.84 -4.15 -6.04
C ASN A 35 -24.44 -4.10 -4.62
N LEU A 36 -24.96 -5.23 -4.12
CA LEU A 36 -25.47 -5.33 -2.76
C LEU A 36 -24.30 -5.28 -1.77
N ALA A 37 -23.27 -6.11 -1.99
CA ALA A 37 -22.07 -6.12 -1.16
C ALA A 37 -21.39 -4.74 -1.12
N ALA A 38 -21.29 -4.05 -2.27
CA ALA A 38 -20.75 -2.70 -2.36
C ALA A 38 -21.49 -1.69 -1.44
N ARG A 39 -22.83 -1.79 -1.35
CA ARG A 39 -23.64 -0.93 -0.49
C ARG A 39 -23.51 -1.30 0.99
N VAL A 40 -23.49 -2.59 1.31
CA VAL A 40 -23.39 -3.08 2.69
C VAL A 40 -22.05 -2.72 3.32
N TYR A 41 -20.95 -2.94 2.58
CA TYR A 41 -19.59 -2.74 3.10
C TYR A 41 -19.01 -1.36 2.75
N ASN A 42 -19.81 -0.47 2.14
CA ASN A 42 -19.43 0.87 1.71
C ASN A 42 -18.15 0.90 0.84
N ILE A 43 -18.07 -0.04 -0.11
CA ILE A 43 -16.94 -0.18 -1.04
C ILE A 43 -17.44 0.20 -2.44
N PRO A 44 -16.71 1.04 -3.19
CA PRO A 44 -17.09 1.33 -4.56
C PRO A 44 -17.22 0.05 -5.40
N SER A 45 -18.35 -0.12 -6.09
CA SER A 45 -18.67 -1.35 -6.84
C SER A 45 -17.63 -1.67 -7.91
N ARG A 46 -17.01 -0.64 -8.51
CA ARG A 46 -15.92 -0.81 -9.48
C ARG A 46 -14.65 -1.37 -8.82
N THR A 47 -14.33 -0.89 -7.63
CA THR A 47 -13.19 -1.38 -6.82
C THR A 47 -13.41 -2.84 -6.44
N LEU A 48 -14.59 -3.19 -5.95
CA LEU A 48 -14.94 -4.57 -5.58
C LEU A 48 -14.84 -5.50 -6.80
N ARG A 49 -15.37 -5.10 -7.97
CA ARG A 49 -15.23 -5.86 -9.22
C ARG A 49 -13.78 -6.07 -9.65
N CYS A 50 -12.95 -5.04 -9.54
CA CYS A 50 -11.53 -5.10 -9.92
C CYS A 50 -10.77 -6.09 -9.04
N LEU A 51 -10.97 -6.00 -7.72
CA LEU A 51 -10.30 -6.83 -6.73
C LEU A 51 -10.77 -8.30 -6.78
N LEU A 52 -12.05 -8.54 -7.05
CA LEU A 52 -12.56 -9.90 -7.33
C LEU A 52 -11.94 -10.51 -8.58
N HIS A 53 -11.83 -9.73 -9.66
CA HIS A 53 -11.22 -10.21 -10.91
C HIS A 53 -9.74 -10.58 -10.72
N ASN A 54 -9.00 -9.76 -9.97
CA ASN A 54 -7.58 -10.00 -9.70
C ASN A 54 -7.35 -10.98 -8.54
N ASN A 55 -8.41 -11.38 -7.83
CA ASN A 55 -8.36 -12.21 -6.63
C ASN A 55 -7.46 -11.64 -5.52
N GLU A 56 -7.42 -10.32 -5.38
CA GLU A 56 -6.57 -9.60 -4.41
C GLU A 56 -7.43 -9.14 -3.21
N PRO A 57 -7.28 -9.73 -2.01
CA PRO A 57 -8.13 -9.40 -0.85
C PRO A 57 -7.66 -8.17 -0.05
N PHE A 58 -6.70 -7.40 -0.55
CA PHE A 58 -6.08 -6.28 0.16
C PHE A 58 -5.88 -5.06 -0.74
N LYS A 59 -5.72 -3.89 -0.11
CA LYS A 59 -5.30 -2.68 -0.83
C LYS A 59 -3.84 -2.81 -1.23
N LYS A 60 -3.58 -2.82 -2.54
CA LYS A 60 -2.21 -2.78 -3.03
C LYS A 60 -1.60 -1.39 -2.82
N ALA A 61 -0.36 -1.35 -2.33
CA ALA A 61 0.44 -0.14 -2.38
C ALA A 61 0.60 0.30 -3.84
N MET A 62 0.56 1.60 -4.10
CA MET A 62 0.73 2.14 -5.46
C MET A 62 2.19 2.09 -5.91
N GLU A 63 3.10 1.86 -4.97
CA GLU A 63 4.54 1.83 -5.20
C GLU A 63 4.97 0.47 -5.79
N PRO A 64 6.01 0.45 -6.64
CA PRO A 64 6.61 -0.79 -7.09
C PRO A 64 7.06 -1.62 -5.88
N THR A 65 6.80 -2.93 -5.92
CA THR A 65 7.39 -3.85 -4.95
C THR A 65 8.91 -3.81 -5.07
N GLY A 66 9.60 -3.75 -3.93
CA GLY A 66 11.07 -3.76 -3.89
C GLY A 66 11.64 -5.01 -4.57
N ILE A 67 12.78 -4.86 -5.25
CA ILE A 67 13.41 -5.93 -6.05
C ILE A 67 13.78 -7.14 -5.18
N PHE A 68 14.12 -6.90 -3.91
CA PHE A 68 14.54 -7.93 -2.97
C PHE A 68 13.41 -8.46 -2.06
N GLY A 69 12.17 -8.01 -2.27
CA GLY A 69 11.02 -8.39 -1.43
C GLY A 69 11.04 -7.77 -0.02
N GLU A 70 9.89 -7.81 0.67
CA GLU A 70 9.73 -7.18 2.00
C GLU A 70 10.46 -7.93 3.14
N THR A 71 10.94 -9.14 2.87
CA THR A 71 11.54 -10.05 3.87
C THR A 71 13.06 -10.03 3.87
N ASN A 72 13.71 -9.12 3.13
CA ASN A 72 15.16 -9.05 3.12
C ASN A 72 15.68 -8.47 4.45
N ASP A 73 16.29 -9.33 5.28
CA ASP A 73 16.83 -8.98 6.59
C ASP A 73 17.83 -7.81 6.52
N ASP A 74 18.57 -7.68 5.43
CA ASP A 74 19.57 -6.62 5.28
C ASP A 74 18.93 -5.26 4.97
N GLU A 75 17.85 -5.24 4.18
CA GLU A 75 17.07 -4.01 3.97
C GLU A 75 16.42 -3.55 5.28
N LEU A 76 15.92 -4.49 6.09
CA LEU A 76 15.34 -4.19 7.40
C LEU A 76 16.38 -3.57 8.35
N LYS A 77 17.59 -4.13 8.43
CA LYS A 77 18.70 -3.57 9.21
C LYS A 77 19.04 -2.15 8.76
N LEU A 78 19.08 -1.93 7.44
CA LEU A 78 19.41 -0.64 6.84
C LEU A 78 18.33 0.43 7.11
N VAL A 79 17.06 0.06 7.00
CA VAL A 79 15.93 0.93 7.37
C VAL A 79 15.95 1.26 8.86
N ALA A 80 16.25 0.27 9.72
CA ALA A 80 16.37 0.48 11.16
C ALA A 80 17.51 1.45 11.51
N HIS A 81 18.67 1.29 10.86
CA HIS A 81 19.81 2.19 11.01
C HIS A 81 19.47 3.62 10.58
N TYR A 82 18.84 3.78 9.41
CA TYR A 82 18.39 5.09 8.94
C TYR A 82 17.43 5.78 9.92
N LYS A 83 16.41 5.05 10.41
CA LYS A 83 15.46 5.56 11.42
C LYS A 83 16.17 5.96 12.72
N HIS A 84 17.15 5.18 13.15
CA HIS A 84 17.95 5.46 14.35
C HIS A 84 18.77 6.75 14.20
N CYS A 85 19.48 6.91 13.08
CA CYS A 85 20.26 8.11 12.77
C CYS A 85 19.36 9.35 12.71
N ARG A 86 18.21 9.25 12.03
CA ARG A 86 17.23 10.34 11.94
C ARG A 86 16.68 10.75 13.31
N LYS A 87 16.38 9.79 14.20
CA LYS A 87 15.92 10.06 15.56
C LYS A 87 16.95 10.83 16.39
N LYS A 88 18.24 10.60 16.14
CA LYS A 88 19.36 11.28 16.79
C LYS A 88 19.74 12.62 16.13
N GLY A 89 19.03 13.04 15.09
CA GLY A 89 19.29 14.30 14.38
C GLY A 89 20.33 14.20 13.27
N PHE A 90 20.82 13.00 12.93
CA PHE A 90 21.70 12.80 11.79
C PHE A 90 20.86 12.63 10.53
N ALA A 91 21.08 13.52 9.55
CA ALA A 91 20.47 13.43 8.24
C ALA A 91 21.39 12.62 7.31
N SER A 92 21.28 11.29 7.33
CA SER A 92 22.01 10.43 6.39
C SER A 92 21.64 10.77 4.96
N THR A 93 22.64 11.04 4.12
CA THR A 93 22.41 11.27 2.69
C THR A 93 22.23 9.95 1.95
N ARG A 94 21.72 10.03 0.72
CA ARG A 94 21.54 8.85 -0.14
C ARG A 94 22.85 8.11 -0.39
N ASP A 95 23.97 8.83 -0.47
CA ASP A 95 25.27 8.23 -0.77
C ASP A 95 25.83 7.48 0.45
N ASP A 96 25.60 7.98 1.66
CA ASP A 96 25.92 7.28 2.91
C ASP A 96 25.14 5.97 3.06
N ILE A 97 23.84 6.00 2.71
CA ILE A 97 22.99 4.82 2.78
C ILE A 97 23.43 3.79 1.73
N ARG A 98 23.85 4.24 0.53
CA ARG A 98 24.34 3.35 -0.52
C ARG A 98 25.66 2.67 -0.14
N SER A 99 26.62 3.42 0.42
CA SER A 99 27.90 2.85 0.85
C SER A 99 27.70 1.85 1.98
N LEU A 100 26.79 2.16 2.91
CA LEU A 100 26.38 1.27 3.98
C LEU A 100 25.69 0.00 3.45
N ALA A 101 24.77 0.12 2.49
CA ALA A 101 24.13 -1.02 1.83
C ALA A 101 25.14 -1.97 1.17
N PHE A 102 26.14 -1.42 0.48
CA PHE A 102 27.19 -2.22 -0.14
C PHE A 102 27.98 -3.03 0.89
N ASN A 103 28.26 -2.43 2.05
CA ASN A 103 29.00 -3.11 3.13
C ASN A 103 28.21 -4.21 3.84
N PHE A 104 26.87 -4.21 3.74
CA PHE A 104 26.03 -5.26 4.31
C PHE A 104 26.07 -6.58 3.50
N VAL A 105 26.46 -6.51 2.23
CA VAL A 105 26.60 -7.69 1.37
C VAL A 105 27.99 -8.31 1.60
N ASN A 106 28.12 -9.11 2.66
CA ASN A 106 29.26 -10.01 2.92
C ASN A 106 28.75 -11.38 3.35
#